data_AF-A0A7W1UTR7-F1
#
_entry.id   AF-A0A7W1UTR7-F1
#
_cell.length_a   1.000
_cell.length_b   1.000
_cell.length_c   1.000
_cell.angle_alpha   90.00
_cell.angle_beta   90.00
_cell.angle_gamma   90.00
#
_symmetry.space_group_name_H-M   'P 1'
#
loop_
_entity.id
_entity.type
_entity.pdbx_description
1 polymer ?
#
loop_
_entity_poly.entity_id
_entity_poly.type
_entity_poly.pdbx_seq_one_letter_code
_entity_poly.pdbx_strand_id
1 'polypeptide(L)'
;VGTMHHLFLAVHHMDKDRVVGAIGKGIPKLLLFCQTKRLCDRVARSLSDLRVDAAAIHGDLAQSQRERAMRQFARGELAVLVATDVAARGIDIDDIGAVIHYEPAKDAKDYLHRSGRTARAGRDGWAITLVEYNQHTQTRILQRGLRLPTDSAIEVFSNDPRLHRLEDFAADTAT
;
A
#
# COMPACT_ATOMS: atom_id res chain seq x y z
N VAL A 1 -4.94 10.47 19.62
CA VAL A 1 -4.73 9.11 19.05
C VAL A 1 -4.92 9.28 17.56
N GLY A 2 -3.95 8.92 16.73
CA GLY A 2 -4.08 9.05 15.27
C GLY A 2 -5.09 8.02 14.74
N THR A 3 -5.87 8.38 13.72
CA THR A 3 -6.88 7.51 13.13
C THR A 3 -6.32 6.80 11.91
N MET A 4 -6.58 5.50 11.79
CA MET A 4 -6.27 4.75 10.57
C MET A 4 -7.46 4.81 9.63
N HIS A 5 -7.25 5.38 8.44
CA HIS A 5 -8.23 5.41 7.36
C HIS A 5 -8.08 4.16 6.48
N HIS A 6 -9.19 3.50 6.18
CA HIS A 6 -9.23 2.28 5.38
C HIS A 6 -9.85 2.61 4.02
N LEU A 7 -9.10 2.41 2.93
CA LEU A 7 -9.55 2.71 1.57
C LEU A 7 -9.49 1.44 0.72
N PHE A 8 -10.61 1.10 0.08
CA PHE A 8 -10.71 -0.03 -0.84
C PHE A 8 -10.92 0.51 -2.25
N LEU A 9 -9.95 0.30 -3.14
CA LEU A 9 -9.94 0.83 -4.49
C LEU A 9 -10.15 -0.31 -5.49
N ALA A 10 -11.22 -0.26 -6.28
CA ALA A 10 -11.42 -1.18 -7.38
C ALA A 10 -10.55 -0.74 -8.56
N VAL A 11 -9.61 -1.59 -8.97
CA VAL A 11 -8.60 -1.26 -9.99
C VAL A 11 -8.45 -2.41 -10.98
N HIS A 12 -8.41 -2.07 -12.26
CA HIS A 12 -8.12 -3.05 -13.31
C HIS A 12 -6.67 -3.56 -13.21
N HIS A 13 -6.46 -4.87 -13.44
CA HIS A 13 -5.15 -5.51 -13.26
C HIS A 13 -3.99 -4.82 -14.00
N MET A 14 -4.23 -4.30 -15.21
CA MET A 14 -3.23 -3.59 -16.01
C MET A 14 -2.91 -2.18 -15.51
N ASP A 15 -3.74 -1.60 -14.64
CA ASP A 15 -3.61 -0.21 -14.20
C ASP A 15 -3.06 -0.10 -12.76
N LYS A 16 -2.93 -1.22 -12.04
CA LYS A 16 -2.49 -1.25 -10.63
C LYS A 16 -1.15 -0.54 -10.41
N ASP A 17 -0.15 -0.83 -11.22
CA ASP A 17 1.16 -0.20 -11.09
C ASP A 17 1.10 1.31 -11.30
N ARG A 18 0.24 1.77 -12.23
CA ARG A 18 0.04 3.20 -12.50
C ARG A 18 -0.74 3.89 -11.38
N VAL A 19 -1.73 3.21 -10.79
CA VAL A 19 -2.44 3.70 -9.61
C VAL A 19 -1.48 3.84 -8.43
N VAL A 20 -0.66 2.81 -8.14
CA VAL A 20 0.38 2.90 -7.10
C VAL A 20 1.36 4.02 -7.41
N GLY A 21 1.76 4.18 -8.67
CA GLY A 21 2.64 5.26 -9.11
C GLY A 21 2.04 6.65 -8.92
N ALA A 22 0.74 6.83 -9.18
CA ALA A 22 0.03 8.08 -8.94
C ALA A 22 0.00 8.42 -7.44
N ILE A 23 -0.31 7.43 -6.60
CA ILE A 23 -0.27 7.57 -5.13
C ILE A 23 1.15 7.93 -4.66
N GLY A 24 2.18 7.23 -5.16
CA GLY A 24 3.59 7.48 -4.83
C GLY A 24 4.13 8.84 -5.25
N LYS A 25 3.49 9.52 -6.20
CA LYS A 25 3.84 10.89 -6.59
C LYS A 25 3.24 11.94 -5.66
N GLY A 26 2.11 11.65 -5.01
CA GLY A 26 1.46 12.57 -4.07
C GLY A 26 1.87 12.33 -2.62
N ILE A 27 2.17 11.08 -2.26
CA ILE A 27 2.34 10.65 -0.87
C ILE A 27 3.73 10.05 -0.69
N PRO A 28 4.58 10.66 0.14
CA PRO A 28 5.90 10.12 0.42
C PRO A 28 5.81 8.92 1.36
N LYS A 29 6.84 8.07 1.32
CA LYS A 29 7.02 6.91 2.20
C LYS A 29 5.81 5.97 2.20
N LEU A 30 5.58 5.31 1.08
CA LEU A 30 4.58 4.25 0.92
C LEU A 30 5.19 2.88 1.13
N LEU A 31 4.56 2.04 1.96
CA LEU A 31 4.92 0.64 2.10
C LEU A 31 3.90 -0.23 1.35
N LEU A 32 4.34 -0.83 0.24
CA LEU A 32 3.51 -1.68 -0.61
C LEU A 32 3.77 -3.16 -0.28
N PHE A 33 2.73 -3.88 0.13
CA PHE A 33 2.80 -5.33 0.36
C PHE A 33 2.38 -6.11 -0.89
N CYS A 34 3.23 -7.05 -1.29
CA CYS A 34 3.00 -8.00 -2.37
C CYS A 34 3.14 -9.44 -1.86
N GLN A 35 2.42 -10.39 -2.48
CA GLN A 35 2.43 -11.79 -2.02
C GLN A 35 3.75 -12.53 -2.34
N THR A 36 4.44 -12.15 -3.42
CA THR A 36 5.63 -12.88 -3.90
C THR A 36 6.80 -11.95 -4.19
N LYS A 37 8.01 -12.48 -4.01
CA LYS A 37 9.27 -11.78 -4.35
C LYS A 37 9.32 -11.30 -5.80
N ARG A 38 8.86 -12.14 -6.74
CA ARG A 38 8.81 -11.81 -8.18
C ARG A 38 7.88 -10.64 -8.46
N LEU A 39 6.74 -10.59 -7.75
CA LEU A 39 5.82 -9.45 -7.84
C LEU A 39 6.47 -8.19 -7.28
N CYS A 40 7.17 -8.26 -6.14
CA CYS A 40 7.90 -7.11 -5.59
C CYS A 40 8.89 -6.53 -6.61
N ASP A 41 9.75 -7.37 -7.20
CA ASP A 41 10.74 -6.94 -8.19
C ASP A 41 10.09 -6.29 -9.41
N ARG A 42 9.02 -6.91 -9.94
CA ARG A 42 8.32 -6.42 -11.12
C ARG A 42 7.64 -5.09 -10.85
N VAL A 43 6.97 -4.94 -9.72
CA VAL A 43 6.29 -3.68 -9.35
C VAL A 43 7.32 -2.58 -9.10
N ALA A 44 8.42 -2.85 -8.39
CA ALA A 44 9.47 -1.85 -8.17
C ALA A 44 10.09 -1.33 -9.48
N ARG A 45 10.31 -2.22 -10.47
CA ARG A 45 10.77 -1.82 -11.81
C ARG A 45 9.72 -0.99 -12.55
N SER A 46 8.46 -1.43 -12.54
CA SER A 46 7.35 -0.70 -13.16
C SER A 46 7.19 0.71 -12.59
N LEU A 47 7.31 0.87 -11.26
CA LEU A 47 7.31 2.17 -10.61
C LEU A 47 8.51 3.04 -11.02
N SER A 48 9.70 2.44 -11.16
CA SER A 48 10.88 3.16 -11.66
C SER A 48 10.67 3.66 -13.09
N ASP A 49 10.06 2.86 -13.97
CA ASP A 49 9.71 3.26 -15.34
C ASP A 49 8.68 4.40 -15.35
N LEU A 50 7.78 4.43 -14.36
CA LEU A 50 6.81 5.51 -14.13
C LEU A 50 7.40 6.76 -13.45
N ARG A 51 8.73 6.79 -13.25
CA ARG A 51 9.48 7.87 -12.56
C ARG A 51 9.08 8.04 -11.09
N VAL A 52 8.88 6.92 -10.40
CA VAL A 52 8.65 6.87 -8.95
C VAL A 52 9.81 6.11 -8.32
N ASP A 53 10.51 6.76 -7.39
CA ASP A 53 11.65 6.16 -6.69
C ASP A 53 11.16 5.00 -5.82
N ALA A 54 11.46 3.78 -6.26
CA ALA A 54 10.98 2.57 -5.63
C ALA A 54 12.06 1.49 -5.51
N ALA A 55 12.01 0.70 -4.44
CA ALA A 55 12.86 -0.48 -4.29
C ALA A 55 12.07 -1.65 -3.70
N ALA A 56 12.47 -2.87 -4.06
CA ALA A 56 11.93 -4.09 -3.49
C ALA A 56 12.70 -4.52 -2.22
N ILE A 57 12.02 -5.18 -1.28
CA ILE A 57 12.61 -5.90 -0.16
C ILE A 57 11.95 -7.28 0.03
N HIS A 58 12.73 -8.33 -0.16
CA HIS A 58 12.30 -9.73 0.02
C HIS A 58 13.47 -10.64 0.42
N GLY A 59 13.18 -11.89 0.78
CA GLY A 59 14.17 -12.84 1.31
C GLY A 59 15.31 -13.21 0.37
N ASP A 60 15.10 -13.13 -0.95
CA ASP A 60 16.16 -13.40 -1.94
C ASP A 60 17.19 -12.27 -2.12
N LEU A 61 16.96 -11.08 -1.55
CA LEU A 61 17.93 -9.98 -1.66
C LEU A 61 19.08 -10.17 -0.68
N ALA A 62 20.29 -9.81 -1.11
CA ALA A 62 21.44 -9.76 -0.22
C ALA A 62 21.19 -8.76 0.92
N GLN A 63 21.70 -9.07 2.12
CA GLN A 63 21.52 -8.22 3.30
C GLN A 63 21.95 -6.76 3.06
N SER A 64 23.04 -6.54 2.33
CA SER A 64 23.52 -5.21 1.95
C SER A 64 22.55 -4.44 1.06
N GLN A 65 21.82 -5.12 0.17
CA GLN A 65 20.78 -4.51 -0.66
C GLN A 65 19.56 -4.15 0.18
N ARG A 66 19.15 -5.04 1.10
CA ARG A 66 18.06 -4.78 2.04
C ARG A 66 18.36 -3.54 2.88
N GLU A 67 19.52 -3.47 3.51
CA GLU A 67 19.94 -2.33 4.34
C GLU A 67 20.07 -1.04 3.54
N ARG A 68 20.47 -1.11 2.26
CA ARG A 68 20.50 0.07 1.39
C ARG A 68 19.08 0.58 1.13
N ALA A 69 18.18 -0.27 0.63
CA ALA A 69 16.79 0.11 0.35
C ALA A 69 16.09 0.68 1.60
N MET A 70 16.32 0.04 2.75
CA MET A 70 15.83 0.48 4.05
C MET A 70 16.33 1.87 4.43
N ARG A 71 17.63 2.15 4.29
CA ARG A 71 18.19 3.48 4.58
C ARG A 71 17.66 4.54 3.63
N GLN A 72 17.55 4.24 2.34
CA GLN A 72 17.00 5.19 1.36
C GLN A 72 15.53 5.51 1.66
N PHE A 73 14.73 4.50 2.00
CA PHE A 73 13.33 4.71 2.40
C PHE A 73 13.19 5.52 3.69
N ALA A 74 13.98 5.22 4.72
CA ALA A 74 13.98 5.97 5.97
C ALA A 74 14.34 7.46 5.78
N ARG A 75 15.27 7.75 4.86
CA ARG A 75 15.66 9.11 4.47
C ARG A 75 14.66 9.82 3.54
N GLY A 76 13.61 9.13 3.09
CA GLY A 76 12.62 9.67 2.14
C GLY A 76 13.13 9.75 0.70
N GLU A 77 14.25 9.10 0.37
CA GLU A 77 14.79 9.03 -0.99
C GLU A 77 14.01 8.06 -1.88
N LEU A 78 13.32 7.08 -1.27
CA LEU A 78 12.37 6.22 -1.95
C LEU A 78 10.96 6.64 -1.58
N ALA A 79 10.14 6.92 -2.58
CA ALA A 79 8.71 7.16 -2.42
C ALA A 79 7.99 5.86 -2.04
N VAL A 80 8.40 4.72 -2.62
CA VAL A 80 7.74 3.42 -2.41
C VAL A 80 8.74 2.33 -2.02
N LEU A 81 8.49 1.64 -0.90
CA LEU A 81 9.16 0.39 -0.56
C LEU A 81 8.20 -0.79 -0.82
N VAL A 82 8.58 -1.69 -1.72
CA VAL A 82 7.77 -2.85 -2.10
C VAL A 82 8.25 -4.09 -1.36
N ALA A 83 7.43 -4.67 -0.50
CA ALA A 83 7.83 -5.72 0.43
C ALA A 83 6.96 -6.97 0.34
N THR A 84 7.55 -8.12 0.69
CA THR A 84 6.76 -9.30 1.11
C THR A 84 6.50 -9.26 2.62
N ASP A 85 5.49 -10.01 3.07
CA ASP A 85 5.16 -10.13 4.50
C ASP A 85 6.36 -10.57 5.35
N VAL A 86 7.11 -11.56 4.86
CA VAL A 86 8.26 -12.11 5.58
C VAL A 86 9.35 -11.07 5.71
N ALA A 87 9.62 -10.31 4.64
CA ALA A 87 10.68 -9.32 4.66
C ALA A 87 10.33 -8.10 5.50
N ALA A 88 9.04 -7.74 5.60
CA ALA A 88 8.55 -6.64 6.40
C ALA A 88 8.49 -6.92 7.91
N ARG A 89 8.50 -8.20 8.33
CA ARG A 89 8.55 -8.57 9.75
C ARG A 89 9.91 -8.17 10.34
N GLY A 90 9.88 -7.45 11.45
CA GLY A 90 11.09 -6.94 12.10
C GLY A 90 11.69 -5.70 11.42
N ILE A 91 11.02 -5.17 10.40
CA ILE A 91 11.37 -3.85 9.89
C ILE A 91 10.78 -2.80 10.85
N ASP A 92 11.68 -2.04 11.47
CA ASP A 92 11.35 -0.83 12.21
C ASP A 92 11.33 0.36 11.23
N ILE A 93 10.20 0.52 10.54
CA ILE A 93 9.91 1.74 9.79
C ILE A 93 8.74 2.40 10.49
N ASP A 94 9.04 3.51 11.13
CA ASP A 94 8.05 4.46 11.59
C ASP A 94 7.83 5.57 10.54
N ASP A 95 6.79 6.38 10.74
CA ASP A 95 6.50 7.55 9.92
C ASP A 95 6.21 7.23 8.43
N ILE A 96 5.46 6.16 8.18
CA ILE A 96 4.98 5.78 6.84
C ILE A 96 3.69 6.54 6.53
N GLY A 97 3.63 7.21 5.38
CA GLY A 97 2.46 7.99 4.94
C GLY A 97 1.25 7.11 4.63
N ALA A 98 1.47 5.97 3.97
CA ALA A 98 0.44 4.96 3.79
C ALA A 98 0.99 3.54 3.60
N VAL A 99 0.17 2.56 3.93
CA VAL A 99 0.37 1.15 3.60
C VAL A 99 -0.56 0.79 2.45
N ILE A 100 -0.02 0.15 1.41
CA ILE A 100 -0.79 -0.36 0.28
C ILE A 100 -0.73 -1.89 0.30
N HIS A 101 -1.88 -2.54 0.22
CA HIS A 101 -2.01 -3.95 -0.07
C HIS A 101 -2.22 -4.09 -1.57
N TYR A 102 -1.20 -4.58 -2.29
CA TYR A 102 -1.28 -4.76 -3.74
C TYR A 102 -2.40 -5.75 -4.12
N GLU A 103 -2.67 -6.71 -3.25
CA GLU A 103 -3.80 -7.62 -3.32
C GLU A 103 -4.45 -7.68 -1.93
N PRO A 104 -5.78 -7.93 -1.82
CA PRO A 104 -6.44 -8.04 -0.53
C PRO A 104 -5.74 -9.05 0.38
N ALA A 105 -5.59 -8.67 1.64
CA ALA A 105 -5.03 -9.57 2.64
C ALA A 105 -5.89 -10.85 2.76
N LYS A 106 -5.24 -11.95 3.17
CA LYS A 106 -5.91 -13.25 3.32
C LYS A 106 -6.97 -13.22 4.42
N ASP A 107 -6.67 -12.52 5.50
CA ASP A 107 -7.55 -12.35 6.64
C ASP A 107 -7.31 -11.00 7.34
N ALA A 108 -8.17 -10.70 8.31
CA ALA A 108 -8.12 -9.47 9.10
C ALA A 108 -6.84 -9.35 9.94
N LYS A 109 -6.28 -10.46 10.42
CA LYS A 109 -5.07 -10.46 11.24
C LYS A 109 -3.85 -10.04 10.42
N ASP A 110 -3.69 -10.63 9.23
CA ASP A 110 -2.65 -10.24 8.28
C ASP A 110 -2.82 -8.79 7.84
N TYR A 111 -4.06 -8.36 7.58
CA TYR A 111 -4.34 -6.96 7.25
C TYR A 111 -3.85 -6.00 8.34
N LEU A 112 -4.19 -6.27 9.60
CA LEU A 112 -3.83 -5.42 10.73
C LEU A 112 -2.32 -5.41 10.99
N HIS A 113 -1.64 -6.54 10.84
CA HIS A 113 -0.18 -6.60 10.99
C HIS A 113 0.57 -5.73 9.95
N ARG A 114 0.08 -5.73 8.71
CA ARG A 114 0.62 -4.90 7.63
C ARG A 114 0.28 -3.43 7.83
N SER A 115 -0.98 -3.13 8.12
CA SER A 115 -1.49 -1.76 8.23
C SER A 115 -1.01 -1.05 9.49
N GLY A 116 -0.68 -1.79 10.56
CA GLY A 116 -0.10 -1.24 11.80
C GLY A 116 1.31 -0.63 11.65
N ARG A 117 1.81 -0.49 10.42
CA ARG A 117 3.05 0.23 10.05
C ARG A 117 2.80 1.71 9.75
N THR A 118 1.54 2.15 9.67
CA THR A 118 1.15 3.56 9.60
C THR A 118 0.38 3.99 10.87
N ALA A 119 -0.10 5.22 10.91
CA ALA A 119 -0.90 5.81 12.00
C ALA A 119 -0.23 5.70 13.39
N ARG A 120 1.09 5.94 13.46
CA ARG A 120 1.89 5.93 14.71
C ARG A 120 2.12 7.35 15.23
N ALA A 121 2.43 7.47 16.52
CA ALA A 121 2.81 8.73 17.18
C ALA A 121 1.78 9.87 17.08
N GLY A 122 0.48 9.55 16.99
CA GLY A 122 -0.59 10.55 16.97
C GLY A 122 -0.89 11.16 15.60
N ARG A 123 -0.25 10.66 14.53
CA ARG A 123 -0.56 11.03 13.14
C ARG A 123 -1.61 10.10 12.56
N ASP A 124 -2.44 10.63 11.67
CA ASP A 124 -3.32 9.81 10.84
C ASP A 124 -2.51 9.00 9.83
N GLY A 125 -3.05 7.87 9.41
CA GLY A 125 -2.40 6.98 8.46
C GLY A 125 -3.41 6.27 7.57
N TRP A 126 -2.95 5.88 6.39
CA TRP A 126 -3.81 5.27 5.37
C TRP A 126 -3.45 3.82 5.13
N ALA A 127 -4.47 2.96 5.10
CA ALA A 127 -4.37 1.57 4.72
C ALA A 127 -5.23 1.35 3.46
N ILE A 128 -4.56 1.24 2.32
CA ILE A 128 -5.19 1.16 0.99
C ILE A 128 -5.15 -0.28 0.51
N THR A 129 -6.27 -0.82 0.06
CA THR A 129 -6.36 -2.14 -0.56
C THR A 129 -6.77 -2.00 -2.01
N LEU A 130 -5.93 -2.48 -2.92
CA LEU A 130 -6.30 -2.60 -4.33
C LEU A 130 -7.13 -3.88 -4.52
N VAL A 131 -8.25 -3.76 -5.22
CA VAL A 131 -9.24 -4.82 -5.41
C VAL A 131 -9.48 -5.01 -6.90
N GLU A 132 -9.13 -6.18 -7.42
CA GLU A 132 -9.52 -6.55 -8.79
C GLU A 132 -10.96 -7.08 -8.84
N TYR A 133 -11.55 -7.12 -10.03
CA TYR A 133 -12.94 -7.55 -10.22
C TYR A 133 -13.24 -8.96 -9.67
N ASN A 134 -12.28 -9.88 -9.78
CA ASN A 134 -12.44 -11.23 -9.24
C ASN A 134 -12.23 -11.32 -7.71
N GLN A 135 -11.91 -10.22 -7.03
CA GLN A 135 -11.56 -10.19 -5.61
C GLN A 135 -12.65 -9.59 -4.71
N HIS A 136 -13.77 -9.09 -5.25
CA HIS A 136 -14.84 -8.45 -4.47
C HIS A 136 -15.36 -9.31 -3.31
N THR A 137 -15.57 -10.62 -3.53
CA THR A 137 -16.05 -11.53 -2.48
C THR A 137 -15.06 -11.66 -1.33
N GLN A 138 -13.76 -11.81 -1.63
CA GLN A 138 -12.70 -11.88 -0.62
C GLN A 138 -12.62 -10.56 0.16
N THR A 139 -12.66 -9.42 -0.54
CA THR A 139 -12.64 -8.09 0.08
C THR A 139 -13.81 -7.90 1.04
N ARG A 140 -15.01 -8.34 0.67
CA ARG A 140 -16.19 -8.25 1.55
C ARG A 140 -16.04 -9.10 2.82
N ILE A 141 -15.45 -10.28 2.70
CA ILE A 141 -15.13 -11.13 3.87
C ILE A 141 -14.11 -10.43 4.76
N LEU A 142 -13.08 -9.83 4.16
CA LEU A 142 -12.05 -9.06 4.86
C LEU A 142 -12.65 -7.85 5.61
N GLN A 143 -13.47 -7.04 4.96
CA GLN A 143 -14.17 -5.89 5.58
C GLN A 143 -14.99 -6.34 6.79
N ARG A 144 -15.74 -7.44 6.68
CA ARG A 144 -16.50 -8.02 7.81
C ARG A 144 -15.58 -8.45 8.96
N GLY A 145 -14.48 -9.13 8.64
CA GLY A 145 -13.49 -9.55 9.64
C GLY A 145 -12.85 -8.37 10.37
N LEU A 146 -12.68 -7.24 9.69
CA LEU A 146 -12.18 -5.98 10.24
C LEU A 146 -13.25 -5.13 10.94
N ARG A 147 -14.53 -5.53 10.87
CA ARG A 147 -15.70 -4.75 11.34
C ARG A 147 -15.80 -3.36 10.69
N LEU A 148 -15.43 -3.28 9.41
CA LEU A 148 -15.56 -2.07 8.60
C LEU A 148 -16.88 -2.11 7.80
N PRO A 149 -17.37 -0.96 7.31
CA PRO A 149 -18.43 -0.91 6.30
C PRO A 149 -18.09 -1.82 5.12
N THR A 150 -19.09 -2.55 4.62
CA THR A 150 -18.93 -3.51 3.52
C THR A 150 -19.38 -2.94 2.18
N ASP A 151 -19.22 -1.64 2.01
CA ASP A 151 -19.53 -0.94 0.76
C ASP A 151 -18.60 -1.44 -0.35
N SER A 152 -19.06 -1.30 -1.59
CA SER A 152 -18.27 -1.61 -2.77
C SER A 152 -16.99 -0.77 -2.79
N ALA A 153 -15.89 -1.38 -3.24
CA ALA A 153 -14.64 -0.65 -3.45
C ALA A 153 -14.84 0.48 -4.47
N ILE A 154 -14.20 1.62 -4.23
CA ILE A 154 -14.31 2.81 -5.08
C ILE A 154 -13.54 2.56 -6.37
N GLU A 155 -14.24 2.63 -7.51
CA GLU A 155 -13.58 2.48 -8.82
C GLU A 155 -12.67 3.68 -9.09
N VAL A 156 -11.42 3.38 -9.45
CA VAL A 156 -10.41 4.39 -9.78
C VAL A 156 -9.56 3.95 -10.95
N PHE A 157 -9.06 4.94 -11.68
CA PHE A 157 -8.06 4.79 -12.73
C PHE A 157 -6.84 5.63 -12.38
N SER A 158 -5.70 5.34 -13.00
CA SER A 158 -4.43 6.02 -12.72
C SER A 158 -4.41 7.53 -13.01
N ASN A 159 -5.43 8.05 -13.70
CA ASN A 159 -5.63 9.49 -13.93
C ASN A 159 -6.58 10.15 -12.91
N ASP A 160 -7.09 9.42 -11.92
CA ASP A 160 -7.94 10.00 -10.87
C ASP A 160 -7.09 10.94 -9.98
N PRO A 161 -7.40 12.25 -9.95
CA PRO A 161 -6.59 13.23 -9.22
C PRO A 161 -6.59 12.99 -7.71
N ARG A 162 -7.61 12.32 -7.16
CA ARG A 162 -7.70 11.98 -5.72
C ARG A 162 -6.58 11.04 -5.28
N LEU A 163 -5.95 10.31 -6.21
CA LEU A 163 -4.80 9.45 -5.89
C LEU A 163 -3.61 10.24 -5.34
N HIS A 164 -3.49 11.53 -5.63
CA HIS A 164 -2.42 12.38 -5.10
C HIS A 164 -2.69 12.92 -3.69
N ARG A 165 -3.95 12.87 -3.22
CA ARG A 165 -4.42 13.41 -1.93
C ARG A 165 -5.55 12.54 -1.40
N LEU A 166 -5.23 11.56 -0.56
CA LEU A 166 -6.20 10.53 -0.15
C LEU A 166 -7.36 11.08 0.68
N GLU A 167 -7.17 12.22 1.34
CA GLU A 167 -8.23 12.93 2.05
C GLU A 167 -9.43 13.24 1.16
N ASP A 168 -9.23 13.40 -0.15
CA ASP A 168 -10.31 13.66 -1.11
C ASP A 168 -11.26 12.45 -1.26
N PHE A 169 -10.84 11.23 -0.89
CA PHE A 169 -11.73 10.06 -0.85
C PHE A 169 -12.62 10.04 0.40
N ALA A 170 -12.24 10.72 1.49
CA ALA A 170 -13.03 10.75 2.72
C ALA A 170 -14.23 11.72 2.64
N ALA A 171 -14.17 12.70 1.73
CA ALA A 171 -15.23 13.69 1.54
C ALA A 171 -16.50 13.08 0.88
N ASP A 172 -16.36 12.03 0.08
CA ASP A 172 -17.47 11.41 -0.66
C ASP A 172 -18.34 10.48 0.21
N THR A 173 -17.81 9.92 1.30
CA THR A 173 -18.57 9.00 2.17
C THR A 173 -19.59 9.70 3.08
N ALA A 174 -19.65 11.04 3.04
CA ALA A 174 -20.49 11.86 3.92
C ALA A 174 -21.80 12.39 3.28
N THR A 175 -22.15 11.94 2.07
CA THR A 175 -23.40 12.31 1.37
C THR A 175 -24.25 11.08 1.11
#